data_AF-A0A1Q7L7R0-F1
#
_entry.id   AF-A0A1Q7L7R0-F1
#
_cell.length_a   1.000
_cell.length_b   1.000
_cell.length_c   1.000
_cell.angle_alpha   90.00
_cell.angle_beta   90.00
_cell.angle_gamma   90.00
#
_symmetry.space_group_name_H-M   'P 1'
#
loop_
_entity.id
_entity.type
_entity.pdbx_description
1 polymer ?
#
loop_
_entity_poly.entity_id
_entity_poly.type
_entity_poly.pdbx_seq_one_letter_code
_entity_poly.pdbx_strand_id
1 'polypeptide(L)'
;MKRFLKWFAGGLAVLLLAAFGVLFYMAGSPKDVYGMVRYALPHMHRGTLRVGSDAPDARLVALDGASHFHIRERLGARPLVLVFGSFT
;
A
#
# COMPACT_ATOMS: atom_id res chain seq x y z
N MET A 1 8.23 -11.33 38.67
CA MET A 1 7.50 -11.55 37.39
C MET A 1 6.30 -10.62 37.20
N LYS A 2 5.28 -10.60 38.08
CA LYS A 2 4.06 -9.78 37.88
C LYS A 2 4.30 -8.26 37.74
N ARG A 3 5.27 -7.70 38.48
CA ARG A 3 5.60 -6.26 38.43
C ARG A 3 6.30 -5.87 37.12
N PHE A 4 7.20 -6.72 36.62
CA PHE A 4 7.85 -6.54 35.32
C PHE A 4 6.84 -6.60 34.18
N LEU A 5 5.90 -7.54 34.23
CA LEU A 5 4.84 -7.66 33.23
C LEU A 5 3.93 -6.42 33.19
N LYS A 6 3.62 -5.81 34.35
CA LYS A 6 2.84 -4.56 34.41
C LYS A 6 3.57 -3.39 33.77
N TRP A 7 4.87 -3.23 34.04
CA TRP A 7 5.68 -2.18 33.42
C TRP A 7 5.82 -2.38 31.91
N PHE A 8 6.03 -3.62 31.48
CA PHE A 8 6.07 -3.96 30.06
C PHE A 8 4.73 -3.67 29.36
N ALA A 9 3.62 -4.11 29.95
CA ALA A 9 2.27 -3.87 29.41
C ALA A 9 1.95 -2.37 29.36
N GLY A 10 2.30 -1.61 30.41
CA GLY A 10 2.14 -0.16 30.43
C GLY A 10 2.96 0.52 29.35
N GLY A 11 4.23 0.15 29.19
CA GLY A 11 5.10 0.67 28.13
C GLY A 11 4.56 0.36 26.73
N LEU A 12 4.10 -0.88 26.51
CA LEU A 12 3.51 -1.29 25.23
C LEU A 12 2.22 -0.51 24.94
N ALA A 13 1.35 -0.32 25.94
CA ALA A 13 0.12 0.45 25.77
C ALA A 13 0.40 1.91 25.39
N VAL A 14 1.36 2.56 26.04
CA VAL A 14 1.78 3.93 25.71
C VAL A 14 2.34 4.00 24.29
N LEU A 15 3.17 3.03 23.89
CA LEU A 15 3.73 2.96 22.54
C LEU A 15 2.63 2.82 21.47
N LEU A 16 1.66 1.94 21.70
CA LEU A 16 0.55 1.73 20.77
C LEU A 16 -0.34 2.98 20.64
N LEU A 17 -0.63 3.67 21.76
CA LEU A 17 -1.37 4.92 21.74
C LEU A 17 -0.63 6.03 20.99
N ALA A 18 0.68 6.15 21.21
CA ALA A 18 1.51 7.12 20.49
C ALA A 18 1.54 6.83 18.98
N ALA A 19 1.76 5.57 18.60
CA ALA A 19 1.73 5.14 17.21
C ALA A 19 0.37 5.41 16.56
N PHE A 20 -0.73 5.07 17.23
CA PHE A 20 -2.07 5.35 16.75
C PHE A 20 -2.33 6.85 16.59
N GLY A 21 -1.89 7.68 17.53
CA GLY A 21 -2.00 9.15 17.44
C GLY A 21 -1.26 9.73 16.23
N VAL A 22 -0.06 9.24 15.94
CA VAL A 22 0.70 9.65 14.72
C VAL A 22 -0.04 9.22 13.46
N LEU A 23 -0.47 7.96 13.38
CA LEU A 23 -1.21 7.47 12.22
C LEU A 23 -2.51 8.26 12.01
N PHE A 24 -3.22 8.59 13.09
CA PHE A 24 -4.45 9.37 13.06
C PHE A 24 -4.22 10.78 12.53
N TYR A 25 -3.15 11.45 12.97
CA TYR A 25 -2.77 12.76 12.46
C TYR A 25 -2.42 12.72 10.96
N MET A 26 -1.72 11.68 10.50
CA MET A 26 -1.36 11.53 9.09
C MET A 26 -2.55 11.15 8.20
N ALA A 27 -3.43 10.28 8.68
CA ALA A 27 -4.53 9.72 7.91
C ALA A 27 -5.79 10.59 7.94
N GLY A 28 -5.94 11.50 8.93
CA GLY A 28 -7.07 12.42 9.04
C GLY A 28 -8.35 11.81 9.64
N SER A 29 -8.50 10.49 9.64
CA SER A 29 -9.62 9.80 10.31
C SER A 29 -9.24 8.41 10.83
N PRO A 30 -9.99 7.86 11.82
CA PRO A 30 -9.71 6.51 12.35
C PRO A 30 -9.96 5.41 11.31
N LYS A 31 -10.90 5.63 10.38
CA LYS A 31 -11.17 4.70 9.26
C LYS A 31 -9.96 4.65 8.32
N ASP A 32 -9.33 5.78 8.09
CA ASP A 32 -8.17 5.89 7.19
C ASP A 32 -6.91 5.35 7.86
N VAL A 33 -6.77 5.46 9.19
CA VAL A 33 -5.73 4.72 9.94
C VAL A 33 -5.84 3.22 9.69
N TYR A 34 -7.05 2.66 9.77
CA TYR A 34 -7.27 1.26 9.47
C TYR A 34 -6.92 0.93 8.02
N GLY A 35 -7.36 1.76 7.07
CA GLY A 35 -7.01 1.62 5.66
C GLY A 35 -5.50 1.65 5.42
N MET A 36 -4.79 2.55 6.08
CA MET A 36 -3.35 2.72 5.96
C MET A 36 -2.60 1.53 6.56
N VAL A 37 -2.97 1.06 7.74
CA VAL A 37 -2.35 -0.12 8.36
C VAL A 37 -2.61 -1.39 7.55
N ARG A 38 -3.81 -1.53 6.99
CA ARG A 38 -4.20 -2.72 6.24
C ARG A 38 -3.64 -2.77 4.82
N TYR A 39 -3.68 -1.64 4.12
CA TYR A 39 -3.42 -1.59 2.68
C TYR A 39 -2.14 -0.84 2.34
N ALA A 40 -1.84 0.26 3.02
CA ALA A 40 -0.69 1.09 2.68
C ALA A 40 0.61 0.55 3.26
N LEU A 41 0.74 0.42 4.59
CA LEU A 41 2.00 0.03 5.24
C LEU A 41 2.59 -1.29 4.73
N PRO A 42 1.79 -2.35 4.46
CA PRO A 42 2.36 -3.60 3.95
C PRO A 42 2.85 -3.51 2.49
N HIS A 43 2.27 -2.62 1.68
CA HIS A 43 2.53 -2.55 0.22
C HIS A 43 3.30 -1.29 -0.20
N MET A 44 3.56 -0.34 0.71
CA MET A 44 4.35 0.87 0.49
C MET A 44 5.85 0.55 0.46
N HIS A 45 6.25 -0.25 -0.52
CA HIS A 45 7.66 -0.51 -0.80
C HIS A 45 7.97 -0.13 -2.25
N ARG A 46 9.16 0.43 -2.47
CA ARG A 46 9.63 0.74 -3.83
C ARG A 46 9.73 -0.57 -4.62
N GLY A 47 9.17 -0.58 -5.83
CA GLY A 47 9.29 -1.71 -6.74
C GLY A 47 10.73 -1.96 -7.18
N THR A 48 11.02 -3.17 -7.64
CA THR A 48 12.36 -3.61 -8.08
C THR A 48 12.59 -3.42 -9.58
N LEU A 49 11.73 -2.64 -10.25
CA LEU A 49 11.84 -2.36 -11.68
C LEU A 49 13.14 -1.62 -12.00
N ARG A 50 13.82 -2.06 -13.06
CA ARG A 50 15.07 -1.47 -13.54
C ARG A 50 14.88 -0.92 -14.94
N VAL A 51 15.52 0.21 -15.23
CA VAL A 51 15.52 0.80 -16.58
C VAL A 51 16.15 -0.19 -17.56
N GLY A 52 15.49 -0.40 -18.71
CA GLY A 52 15.92 -1.33 -19.74
C GLY A 52 15.48 -2.79 -19.52
N SER A 53 14.87 -3.12 -18.39
CA SER A 53 14.21 -4.43 -18.21
C SER A 53 12.86 -4.47 -18.91
N ASP A 54 12.44 -5.67 -19.29
CA ASP A 54 11.11 -5.91 -19.86
C ASP A 54 10.01 -5.47 -18.87
N ALA A 55 8.93 -4.91 -19.43
CA ALA A 55 7.76 -4.57 -18.64
C ALA A 55 7.10 -5.87 -18.11
N PRO A 56 6.74 -5.95 -16.82
CA PRO A 56 6.01 -7.10 -16.30
C PRO A 56 4.68 -7.27 -17.03
N ASP A 57 4.39 -8.50 -17.43
CA ASP A 57 3.15 -8.77 -18.14
C ASP A 57 1.99 -9.07 -17.19
N ALA A 58 1.46 -8.01 -16.58
CA ALA A 58 0.30 -8.11 -15.72
C ALA A 58 -0.99 -8.23 -16.52
N ARG A 59 -1.89 -9.12 -16.07
CA ARG A 59 -3.28 -9.18 -16.54
C ARG A 59 -4.10 -8.11 -15.82
N LEU A 60 -4.71 -7.21 -16.59
CA LEU A 60 -5.52 -6.10 -16.10
C LEU A 60 -6.98 -6.28 -16.49
N VAL A 61 -7.87 -5.69 -15.70
CA VAL A 61 -9.30 -5.55 -16.02
C VAL A 61 -9.49 -4.20 -16.69
N ALA A 62 -10.20 -4.16 -17.81
CA ALA A 62 -10.54 -2.92 -18.48
C ALA A 62 -11.61 -2.15 -17.70
N LEU A 63 -11.82 -0.89 -18.08
CA LEU A 63 -12.80 -0.01 -17.42
C LEU A 63 -14.25 -0.47 -17.61
N ASP A 64 -14.52 -1.38 -18.55
CA ASP A 64 -15.83 -2.01 -18.73
C ASP A 64 -16.16 -3.04 -17.65
N GLY A 65 -15.20 -3.40 -16.79
CA GLY A 65 -15.37 -4.34 -15.69
C GLY A 65 -15.47 -5.81 -16.09
N ALA A 66 -15.35 -6.13 -17.38
CA ALA A 66 -15.54 -7.49 -17.90
C ALA A 66 -14.38 -7.95 -18.79
N SER A 67 -13.83 -7.05 -19.61
CA SER A 67 -12.72 -7.38 -20.48
C SER A 67 -11.42 -7.45 -19.69
N HIS A 68 -10.60 -8.44 -20.02
CA HIS A 68 -9.26 -8.56 -19.49
C HIS A 68 -8.24 -8.43 -20.62
N PHE A 69 -7.09 -7.85 -20.33
CA PHE A 69 -5.98 -7.77 -21.27
C PHE A 69 -4.65 -7.85 -20.53
N HIS A 70 -3.61 -8.28 -21.22
CA HIS A 70 -2.23 -8.23 -20.72
C HIS A 70 -1.53 -6.96 -21.19
N ILE A 71 -0.56 -6.46 -20.41
CA ILE A 71 0.22 -5.27 -20.80
C ILE A 71 0.90 -5.49 -22.15
N ARG A 72 1.44 -6.68 -22.42
CA ARG A 72 2.09 -7.00 -23.71
C ARG A 72 1.20 -6.79 -24.93
N GLU A 73 -0.12 -6.98 -24.77
CA GLU A 73 -1.11 -6.83 -25.85
C GLU A 73 -1.34 -5.35 -26.23
N ARG A 74 -0.85 -4.41 -25.42
CA ARG A 74 -0.90 -2.96 -25.65
C ARG A 74 0.45 -2.37 -26.05
N LEU A 75 1.50 -3.18 -26.14
CA LEU A 75 2.79 -2.75 -26.66
C LEU A 75 2.71 -2.67 -28.19
N GLY A 76 3.37 -1.68 -28.78
CA GLY A 76 3.34 -1.45 -30.23
C GLY A 76 4.47 -0.52 -30.67
N ALA A 77 4.27 0.18 -31.79
CA ALA A 77 5.28 1.05 -32.38
C ALA A 77 5.59 2.33 -31.56
N ARG A 78 4.77 2.66 -30.56
CA ARG A 78 4.93 3.87 -29.73
C ARG A 78 5.12 3.48 -28.26
N PRO A 79 5.85 4.30 -27.47
CA PRO A 79 5.98 4.09 -26.04
C PRO A 79 4.62 4.08 -25.33
N LEU A 80 4.44 3.13 -24.40
CA LEU A 80 3.28 3.06 -23.52
C LEU A 80 3.62 3.71 -22.17
N VAL A 81 2.79 4.64 -21.71
CA VAL A 81 2.93 5.27 -20.39
C VAL A 81 1.89 4.69 -19.44
N LEU A 82 2.34 4.23 -18.27
CA LEU A 82 1.48 3.69 -17.21
C LEU A 82 1.40 4.69 -16.06
N VAL A 83 0.18 5.01 -15.63
CA VAL A 83 -0.09 5.88 -14.47
C VAL A 83 -0.83 5.06 -13.43
N PHE A 84 -0.21 4.88 -12.27
CA PHE A 84 -0.81 4.16 -11.14
C PHE A 84 -1.49 5.17 -10.20
N GLY A 85 -2.77 4.96 -9.92
CA GLY A 85 -3.53 5.82 -9.01
C GLY A 85 -4.91 5.26 -8.72
N SER A 86 -5.59 5.88 -7.76
CA SER A 86 -6.98 5.62 -7.41
C SER A 86 -7.67 6.93 -7.06
N PHE A 87 -9.00 6.97 -7.21
CA PHE A 87 -9.81 8.03 -6.59
C PHE A 87 -10.04 7.66 -5.12
N THR A 88 -9.60 8.53 -4.20
CA THR A 88 -9.84 8.43 -2.75
C THR A 88 -10.90 9.44 -2.34
#